data_AF-A0AAD6R2R6-F1
#
_entry.id   AF-A0AAD6R2R6-F1
#
_cell.length_a   1.000
_cell.length_b   1.000
_cell.length_c   1.000
_cell.angle_alpha   90.00
_cell.angle_beta   90.00
_cell.angle_gamma   90.00
#
_symmetry.space_group_name_H-M   'P 1'
#
loop_
_entity.id
_entity.type
_entity.pdbx_description
1 polymer ?
#
loop_
_entity_poly.entity_id
_entity_poly.type
_entity_poly.pdbx_seq_one_letter_code
_entity_poly.pdbx_strand_id
1 'polypeptide(L)' 'MGRPRCFLDISIGGELEGRIVVELYNDVVPKTAENFRALCTGEKGIGPNTGVPLHYKVEGVSFFGDK' A
#
# COMPACT_ATOMS: atom_id res chain seq x y z
N MET A 1 21.00 -1.16 4.56
CA MET A 1 19.74 -1.06 3.80
C MET A 1 18.61 -1.41 4.75
N GLY A 2 17.70 -0.47 5.03
CA GLY A 2 16.55 -0.72 5.90
C GLY A 2 15.43 -1.43 5.15
N ARG A 3 14.56 -2.14 5.87
CA ARG A 3 13.34 -2.71 5.32
C ARG A 3 12.36 -1.58 4.94
N PRO A 4 11.68 -1.67 3.79
CA PRO A 4 10.69 -0.68 3.41
C PRO A 4 9.49 -0.73 4.36
N ARG A 5 8.89 0.44 4.61
CA ARG A 5 7.68 0.59 5.40
C ARG A 5 6.59 1.22 4.55
N CYS A 6 5.36 0.87 4.88
CA CYS A 6 4.16 1.43 4.28
C CYS A 6 3.15 1.69 5.38
N PHE A 7 2.25 2.64 5.13
CA PHE A 7 1.24 3.00 6.10
C PHE A 7 -0.15 3.03 5.50
N LEU A 8 -1.12 2.67 6.34
CA LEU A 8 -2.55 2.65 6.05
C LEU A 8 -3.24 3.62 6.99
N ASP A 9 -3.80 4.69 6.45
CA ASP A 9 -4.67 5.59 7.20
C ASP A 9 -6.10 5.04 7.17
N ILE A 10 -6.66 4.80 8.36
CA ILE A 10 -7.99 4.23 8.56
C ILE A 10 -8.96 5.33 8.98
N SER A 11 -10.08 5.44 8.29
CA SER A 11 -11.20 6.28 8.68
C SER A 11 -12.48 5.47 8.85
N ILE A 12 -13.24 5.77 9.89
CA ILE A 12 -14.56 5.17 10.17
C ILE A 12 -15.58 6.31 10.17
N GLY A 13 -16.62 6.21 9.34
CA GLY A 13 -17.60 7.30 9.23
C GLY A 13 -17.04 8.62 8.67
N GLY A 14 -15.90 8.59 7.98
CA GLY A 14 -15.21 9.77 7.45
C GLY A 14 -14.26 10.45 8.44
N GLU A 15 -14.18 10.00 9.69
CA GLU A 15 -13.22 10.48 10.68
C GLU A 15 -11.99 9.59 10.72
N LEU A 16 -10.79 10.19 10.74
CA LEU A 16 -9.52 9.47 10.81
C LEU A 16 -9.34 8.87 12.21
N GLU A 17 -9.32 7.55 12.30
CA GLU A 17 -9.17 6.80 13.55
C GLU A 17 -7.71 6.49 13.87
N GLY A 18 -6.87 6.36 12.84
CA GLY A 18 -5.45 6.15 13.06
C GLY A 18 -4.71 5.62 11.85
N ARG A 19 -3.43 5.30 12.10
CA ARG A 19 -2.49 4.83 11.09
C ARG A 19 -1.89 3.49 11.50
N ILE A 20 -2.01 2.50 10.63
CA ILE A 20 -1.25 1.26 10.74
C ILE A 20 0.05 1.44 9.97
N VAL A 21 1.18 1.10 10.59
CA VAL A 21 2.50 1.06 9.93
C VAL A 21 2.92 -0.40 9.76
N VAL A 22 3.24 -0.77 8.53
CA VAL A 22 3.64 -2.13 8.15
C VAL A 22 5.07 -2.10 7.63
N GLU A 23 5.96 -2.86 8.29
CA GLU A 23 7.32 -3.12 7.82
C GLU A 23 7.33 -4.36 6.92
N LEU A 24 7.98 -4.25 5.76
CA LEU A 24 8.01 -5.30 4.75
C LEU A 24 9.34 -6.03 4.78
N TYR A 25 9.27 -7.35 4.96
CA TYR A 25 10.43 -8.25 4.99
C TYR A 25 10.94 -8.54 3.57
N ASN A 26 11.45 -7.53 2.87
CA ASN A 26 11.97 -7.66 1.51
C ASN A 26 13.21 -8.56 1.41
N ASP A 27 13.91 -8.77 2.52
CA ASP A 27 15.03 -9.70 2.67
C ASP A 27 14.59 -11.17 2.70
N VAL A 28 13.36 -11.45 3.14
CA VAL A 28 12.80 -12.81 3.20
C VAL A 28 11.91 -13.09 1.98
N VAL A 29 11.05 -12.13 1.63
CA VAL A 29 10.04 -12.26 0.56
C VAL A 29 10.07 -11.07 -0.41
N PRO A 30 11.15 -10.90 -1.20
CA PRO A 30 11.36 -9.70 -2.02
C PRO A 30 10.22 -9.41 -3.00
N LYS A 31 9.70 -10.44 -3.68
CA LYS A 31 8.62 -10.28 -4.66
C LYS A 31 7.30 -9.87 -4.00
N THR A 32 6.98 -10.46 -2.85
CA THR A 32 5.75 -10.15 -2.10
C THR A 32 5.82 -8.76 -1.49
N ALA A 33 6.96 -8.40 -0.90
CA ALA A 33 7.20 -7.06 -0.36
C ALA A 33 7.06 -5.99 -1.44
N GLU A 34 7.67 -6.19 -2.61
CA GLU A 34 7.57 -5.24 -3.71
C GLU A 34 6.15 -5.12 -4.26
N ASN A 35 5.43 -6.25 -4.38
CA ASN A 35 4.02 -6.23 -4.79
C ASN A 35 3.16 -5.43 -3.80
N PHE A 36 3.33 -5.66 -2.49
CA PHE A 36 2.57 -4.94 -1.47
C PHE A 36 2.90 -3.44 -1.47
N ARG A 37 4.20 -3.08 -1.56
CA ARG A 37 4.66 -1.69 -1.70
C ARG A 37 4.00 -1.02 -2.90
N ALA A 38 3.98 -1.68 -4.06
CA ALA A 38 3.42 -1.14 -5.29
C ALA A 38 1.89 -0.93 -5.20
N LEU A 39 1.17 -1.85 -4.54
CA LEU A 39 -0.25 -1.68 -4.22
C LEU A 39 -0.47 -0.47 -3.29
N CYS A 40 0.47 -0.20 -2.39
CA CYS A 40 0.38 0.93 -1.47
C CYS A 40 0.62 2.28 -2.15
N THR A 41 1.57 2.37 -3.08
CA THR A 41 1.89 3.63 -3.77
C THR A 41 1.00 3.88 -5.00
N GLY A 42 0.40 2.83 -5.54
CA GLY A 42 -0.34 2.87 -6.80
C GLY A 42 0.50 3.19 -8.02
N GLU A 43 1.84 3.06 -7.92
CA GLU A 43 2.78 3.38 -9.01
C GLU A 43 2.60 2.52 -10.27
N LYS A 44 1.89 1.38 -10.15
CA LYS A 44 1.63 0.46 -11.27
C LYS A 44 0.39 0.82 -12.10
N GLY A 45 -0.38 1.84 -11.71
CA GLY A 45 -1.47 2.38 -12.52
C GLY A 45 -2.63 1.38 -12.69
N ILE A 46 -3.03 1.14 -13.94
CA ILE A 46 -4.19 0.32 -14.32
C ILE A 46 -3.71 -0.97 -14.98
N GLY A 47 -4.36 -2.09 -14.65
CA GLY A 47 -4.08 -3.38 -15.25
C GLY A 47 -4.37 -3.37 -16.76
N PRO A 48 -3.38 -3.68 -17.62
CA PRO A 48 -3.53 -3.53 -19.07
C PRO A 48 -4.61 -4.42 -19.68
N ASN A 49 -4.88 -5.58 -19.05
CA ASN A 49 -5.85 -6.56 -19.53
C ASN A 49 -7.20 -6.47 -18.82
N THR A 50 -7.24 -5.92 -17.61
CA THR A 50 -8.45 -5.87 -16.78
C THR A 50 -9.11 -4.51 -16.77
N GLY A 51 -8.35 -3.43 -17.06
CA GLY A 51 -8.83 -2.05 -16.92
C GLY A 51 -9.06 -1.62 -15.46
N VAL A 52 -8.66 -2.44 -14.48
CA VAL A 52 -8.87 -2.20 -13.05
C VAL A 52 -7.62 -1.56 -12.44
N PRO A 53 -7.75 -0.58 -11.53
CA PRO A 53 -6.62 -0.02 -10.80
C PRO A 53 -5.82 -1.11 -10.07
N LEU A 54 -4.49 -1.13 -10.25
CA LEU A 54 -3.56 -2.00 -9.53
C LEU A 54 -3.16 -1.39 -8.18
N HIS A 55 -4.13 -0.83 -7.48
CA HIS A 55 -3.99 -0.31 -6.13
C HIS A 55 -5.36 -0.30 -5.46
N TYR A 56 -5.37 -0.42 -4.14
CA TYR A 56 -6.59 -0.37 -3.36
C TYR A 56 -6.74 1.03 -2.78
N LYS A 57 -7.75 1.77 -3.25
CA LYS A 57 -8.14 3.06 -2.68
C LYS A 57 -9.63 2.99 -2.39
N VAL A 58 -9.97 2.83 -1.12
CA VAL A 58 -11.35 2.78 -0.63
C VAL A 58 -11.55 3.95 0.32
N GLU A 59 -12.76 4.49 0.38
CA GLU A 59 -13.08 5.54 1.34
C GLU A 59 -12.76 5.05 2.76
N GLY A 60 -11.86 5.77 3.43
CA GLY A 60 -11.35 5.41 4.75
C GLY A 60 -10.21 4.42 4.79
N VAL A 61 -9.60 4.02 3.67
CA VAL A 61 -8.30 3.34 3.65
C VAL A 61 -7.39 3.96 2.58
N SER A 62 -6.38 4.70 3.03
CA SER A 62 -5.34 5.26 2.14
C SER A 62 -4.00 4.62 2.43
N PHE A 63 -3.37 4.09 1.38
CA PHE A 63 -2.02 3.55 1.47
C PHE A 63 -1.00 4.58 1.03
N PHE A 64 0.15 4.55 1.68
CA PHE A 64 1.30 5.35 1.30
C PHE A 64 2.58 4.54 1.56
N GLY A 65 3.52 4.59 0.61
CA GLY A 65 4.85 4.04 0.80
C GLY A 65 5.81 5.09 1.35
N ASP A 66 6.63 4.74 2.34
CA ASP A 66 7.79 5.55 2.70
C ASP A 66 8.77 5.52 1.53
N LYS A 67 9.18 6.70 1.05
CA LYS A 67 10.20 6.86 -0.01
C LYS A 67 11.60 6.72 0.55
#